data_AF-A0A7W9PIJ2-F1
#
_entry.id   AF-A0A7W9PIJ2-F1
#
_cell.length_a   1.000
_cell.length_b   1.000
_cell.length_c   1.000
_cell.angle_alpha   90.00
_cell.angle_beta   90.00
_cell.angle_gamma   90.00
#
_symmetry.space_group_name_H-M   'P 1'
#
loop_
_entity.id
_entity.type
_entity.pdbx_description
1 polymer ?
#
loop_
_entity_poly.entity_id
_entity_poly.type
_entity_poly.pdbx_seq_one_letter_code
_entity_poly.pdbx_strand_id
1 'polypeptide(L)'
;MSPVTAGLVAGVCGAIFVAVAALMLCADRGYERSLREAPTQILAIIDRTHDAPDTPPSVPEAHRDMQRHRLCAREDCPRKRIAYQVLVDAGHLTPDSGRIP
;
A
#
# COMPACT_ATOMS: atom_id res chain seq x y z
N MET A 1 -35.42 -12.04 -43.48
CA MET A 1 -34.96 -11.55 -42.17
C MET A 1 -35.42 -10.11 -42.04
N SER A 2 -36.22 -9.77 -41.02
CA SER A 2 -36.77 -8.43 -40.89
C SER A 2 -35.70 -7.46 -40.36
N PRO A 3 -35.70 -6.18 -40.77
CA PRO A 3 -34.70 -5.20 -40.34
C PRO A 3 -34.63 -5.06 -38.80
N VAL A 4 -35.72 -5.38 -38.11
CA VAL A 4 -35.84 -5.39 -36.64
C VAL A 4 -34.93 -6.44 -35.99
N THR A 5 -34.82 -7.64 -36.59
CA THR A 5 -33.94 -8.71 -36.08
C THR A 5 -32.45 -8.39 -36.26
N ALA A 6 -32.08 -7.73 -37.36
CA ALA A 6 -30.70 -7.31 -37.60
C ALA A 6 -30.26 -6.21 -36.61
N GLY A 7 -31.14 -5.25 -36.30
CA GLY A 7 -30.86 -4.20 -35.32
C GLY A 7 -30.68 -4.71 -33.89
N LEU A 8 -31.49 -5.70 -33.48
CA LEU A 8 -31.39 -6.29 -32.14
C LEU A 8 -30.10 -7.11 -31.96
N VAL A 9 -29.72 -7.89 -32.98
CA VAL A 9 -28.45 -8.64 -32.95
C VAL A 9 -27.25 -7.69 -32.93
N ALA A 10 -27.23 -6.64 -33.75
CA ALA A 10 -26.16 -5.66 -33.76
C ALA A 10 -26.04 -4.92 -32.41
N GLY A 11 -27.17 -4.57 -31.77
CA GLY A 11 -27.18 -3.94 -30.45
C GLY A 11 -26.64 -4.86 -29.35
N VAL A 12 -27.04 -6.13 -29.34
CA VAL A 12 -26.55 -7.12 -28.37
C VAL A 12 -25.05 -7.39 -28.57
N CYS A 13 -24.59 -7.56 -29.81
CA CYS A 13 -23.18 -7.74 -30.11
C CYS A 13 -22.34 -6.53 -29.68
N GLY A 14 -22.84 -5.30 -29.92
CA GLY A 14 -22.19 -4.08 -29.46
C GLY A 14 -22.08 -4.01 -27.93
N ALA A 15 -23.16 -4.32 -27.21
CA ALA A 15 -23.16 -4.34 -25.74
C ALA A 15 -22.21 -5.40 -25.17
N ILE A 16 -22.17 -6.60 -25.74
CA ILE A 16 -21.24 -7.67 -25.35
C ILE A 16 -19.79 -7.21 -25.60
N PHE A 17 -19.51 -6.62 -26.76
CA PHE A 17 -18.17 -6.14 -27.09
C PHE A 17 -17.68 -5.06 -26.12
N VAL A 18 -18.53 -4.08 -25.80
CA VAL A 18 -18.22 -3.04 -24.80
C VAL A 18 -18.00 -3.64 -23.42
N ALA A 19 -18.84 -4.60 -23.00
CA ALA A 19 -18.68 -5.27 -21.71
C ALA A 19 -17.36 -6.05 -21.63
N VAL A 20 -17.01 -6.80 -22.67
CA VAL A 20 -15.74 -7.55 -22.74
C VAL A 20 -14.55 -6.60 -22.75
N ALA A 21 -14.59 -5.53 -23.54
CA ALA A 21 -13.54 -4.51 -23.56
C ALA A 21 -13.36 -3.85 -22.19
N ALA A 22 -14.47 -3.49 -21.52
CA ALA A 22 -14.43 -2.94 -20.16
C ALA A 22 -13.86 -3.94 -19.14
N LEU A 23 -14.23 -5.23 -19.23
CA LEU A 23 -13.69 -6.27 -18.37
C LEU A 23 -12.19 -6.46 -18.59
N MET A 24 -11.73 -6.48 -19.84
CA MET A 24 -10.29 -6.59 -20.16
C MET A 24 -9.50 -5.39 -19.63
N LEU A 25 -10.02 -4.17 -19.80
CA LEU A 25 -9.39 -2.96 -19.25
C LEU A 25 -9.37 -2.93 -17.72
N CYS A 26 -10.43 -3.42 -17.07
CA CYS A 26 -10.47 -3.55 -15.60
C CYS A 26 -9.54 -4.66 -15.10
N ALA A 27 -9.45 -5.77 -15.81
CA ALA A 27 -8.57 -6.88 -15.48
C ALA A 27 -7.10 -6.47 -15.62
N ASP A 28 -6.74 -5.73 -16.67
CA ASP A 28 -5.38 -5.25 -16.91
C ASP A 28 -4.91 -4.30 -15.80
N ARG A 29 -5.77 -3.35 -15.38
CA ARG A 29 -5.49 -2.50 -14.19
C ARG A 29 -5.30 -3.32 -12.91
N GLY A 30 -6.04 -4.42 -12.75
CA GLY A 30 -5.90 -5.34 -11.62
C GLY A 30 -4.61 -6.15 -11.68
N TYR A 31 -4.20 -6.57 -12.88
CA TYR A 31 -2.98 -7.31 -13.13
C TYR A 31 -1.72 -6.47 -12.90
N GLU A 32 -1.66 -5.25 -13.43
CA GLU A 32 -0.54 -4.33 -13.18
C GLU A 32 -0.37 -4.02 -11.69
N ARG A 33 -1.50 -3.86 -10.97
CA ARG A 33 -1.49 -3.69 -9.51
C ARG A 33 -0.86 -4.89 -8.79
N SER A 34 -1.21 -6.10 -9.21
CA SER A 34 -0.69 -7.35 -8.65
C SER A 34 0.80 -7.58 -8.95
N LEU A 35 1.26 -7.24 -10.17
CA LEU A 35 2.68 -7.34 -10.54
C LEU A 35 3.56 -6.41 -9.70
N ARG A 36 3.03 -5.22 -9.37
CA ARG A 36 3.70 -4.23 -8.51
C ARG A 36 3.75 -4.66 -7.03
N GLU A 37 2.88 -5.57 -6.61
CA GLU A 37 2.80 -6.12 -5.25
C GLU A 37 3.75 -7.31 -5.02
N ALA A 38 4.29 -7.96 -6.05
CA ALA A 38 5.17 -9.13 -5.92
C ALA A 38 6.44 -8.92 -5.04
N PRO A 39 7.16 -7.78 -5.06
CA PRO A 39 8.29 -7.55 -4.14
C PRO A 39 7.85 -7.12 -2.73
N THR A 40 6.57 -6.80 -2.51
CA THR A 40 6.10 -6.21 -1.25
C THR A 40 5.94 -7.21 -0.12
N GLN A 41 5.77 -8.51 -0.39
CA GLN A 41 5.46 -9.48 0.66
C GLN A 41 6.63 -9.71 1.62
N ILE A 42 7.85 -9.88 1.10
CA ILE A 42 9.06 -10.04 1.94
C ILE A 42 9.37 -8.75 2.69
N LEU A 43 9.30 -7.61 2.01
CA LEU A 43 9.47 -6.29 2.62
C LEU A 43 8.41 -6.03 3.71
N ALA A 44 7.17 -6.45 3.50
CA ALA A 44 6.10 -6.33 4.48
C ALA A 44 6.32 -7.21 5.71
N ILE A 45 6.95 -8.37 5.57
CA ILE A 45 7.34 -9.23 6.69
C ILE A 45 8.48 -8.58 7.47
N ILE A 46 9.55 -8.15 6.80
CA ILE A 46 10.69 -7.46 7.44
C ILE A 46 10.21 -6.22 8.19
N ASP A 47 9.33 -5.43 7.58
CA ASP A 47 8.79 -4.24 8.21
C ASP A 47 7.91 -4.51 9.44
N ARG A 48 7.39 -5.74 9.60
CA ARG A 48 6.67 -6.16 10.80
C ARG A 48 7.58 -6.75 11.88
N THR A 49 8.85 -6.95 11.61
CA THR A 49 9.82 -7.33 12.65
C THR A 49 10.00 -6.19 13.64
N HIS A 50 10.29 -6.54 14.89
CA HIS A 50 10.62 -5.57 15.92
C HIS A 50 12.11 -5.19 15.90
N ASP A 51 12.92 -5.93 15.13
CA ASP A 51 14.34 -5.68 14.98
C ASP A 51 14.59 -4.31 14.36
N ALA A 52 15.63 -3.65 14.88
CA ALA A 52 16.08 -2.39 14.34
C ALA A 52 16.62 -2.61 12.91
N PRO A 53 16.30 -1.71 11.97
CA PRO A 53 16.93 -1.76 10.66
C PRO A 53 18.42 -1.44 10.79
N ASP A 54 19.26 -2.09 9.96
CA ASP A 54 20.71 -1.86 9.96
C ASP A 54 21.08 -0.42 9.62
N THR A 55 20.23 0.25 8.85
CA THR A 55 20.38 1.66 8.48
C THR A 55 19.18 2.48 8.98
N PRO A 56 19.39 3.73 9.40
CA PRO A 56 18.28 4.62 9.74
C PRO A 56 17.29 4.75 8.56
N PRO A 57 15.98 4.62 8.80
CA PRO A 57 14.98 4.77 7.75
C PRO A 57 14.92 6.23 7.27
N SER A 58 14.49 6.42 6.03
CA SER A 58 14.08 7.75 5.57
C SER A 58 12.87 8.28 6.35
N VAL A 59 12.62 9.59 6.33
CA VAL A 59 11.46 10.19 7.01
C VAL A 59 10.12 9.53 6.61
N PRO A 60 9.83 9.27 5.32
CA PRO A 60 8.61 8.56 4.93
C PRO A 60 8.55 7.11 5.45
N GLU A 61 9.67 6.41 5.53
CA GLU A 61 9.76 5.07 6.11
C GLU A 61 9.53 5.10 7.61
N ALA A 62 10.11 6.07 8.31
CA ALA A 62 9.91 6.26 9.74
C ALA A 62 8.43 6.51 10.08
N HIS A 63 7.72 7.29 9.26
CA HIS A 63 6.27 7.45 9.39
C HIS A 63 5.51 6.13 9.18
N ARG A 64 5.90 5.31 8.20
CA ARG A 64 5.28 3.99 7.97
C ARG A 64 5.54 3.05 9.15
N ASP A 65 6.74 3.05 9.70
CA ASP A 65 7.11 2.23 10.84
C ASP A 65 6.34 2.65 12.11
N MET A 66 6.16 3.95 12.35
CA MET A 66 5.26 4.45 13.40
C MET A 66 3.82 3.94 13.27
N GLN A 67 3.29 3.92 12.04
CA GLN A 67 1.93 3.45 11.76
C GLN A 67 1.80 1.94 11.90
N ARG A 68 2.80 1.19 11.46
CA ARG A 68 2.81 -0.28 11.48
C ARG A 68 3.02 -0.82 12.89
N HIS A 69 3.87 -0.18 13.69
CA HIS A 69 4.18 -0.51 15.09
C HIS A 69 3.35 0.32 16.08
N ARG A 70 2.12 0.69 15.70
CA ARG A 70 1.27 1.57 16.51
C ARG A 70 0.94 0.99 17.89
N LEU A 71 0.83 -0.34 17.99
CA LEU A 71 0.53 -1.06 19.23
C LEU A 71 1.77 -1.36 20.09
N CYS A 72 2.98 -1.24 19.54
CA CYS A 72 4.20 -1.50 20.28
C CYS A 72 4.52 -0.36 21.24
N ALA A 73 5.05 -0.68 22.43
CA ALA A 73 5.75 0.31 23.24
C ALA A 73 7.05 0.75 22.53
N ARG A 74 7.46 2.00 22.68
CA ARG A 74 8.68 2.53 22.04
C ARG A 74 9.93 1.93 22.68
N GLU A 75 9.83 1.60 23.94
CA GLU A 75 10.87 1.06 24.80
C GLU A 75 11.13 -0.41 24.42
N ASP A 76 10.09 -1.17 24.05
CA ASP A 76 10.16 -2.60 23.72
C ASP A 76 10.27 -2.91 22.21
N CYS A 77 10.16 -1.90 21.33
CA CYS A 77 10.28 -2.07 19.89
C CYS A 77 11.44 -1.22 19.33
N PRO A 78 12.62 -1.83 19.11
CA PRO A 78 13.78 -1.16 18.52
C PRO A 78 13.48 -0.45 17.20
N ARG A 79 12.70 -1.06 16.30
CA ARG A 79 12.28 -0.44 15.04
C ARG A 79 11.49 0.85 15.26
N LYS A 80 10.51 0.82 16.16
CA LYS A 80 9.74 2.01 16.54
C LYS A 80 10.65 3.07 17.16
N ARG A 81 11.58 2.68 18.02
CA ARG A 81 12.51 3.63 18.67
C ARG A 81 13.37 4.37 17.65
N ILE A 82 13.94 3.66 16.68
CA ILE A 82 14.75 4.25 15.60
C ILE A 82 13.89 5.20 14.75
N ALA A 83 12.72 4.75 14.31
CA ALA A 83 11.80 5.58 13.54
C ALA A 83 11.37 6.85 14.30
N TYR A 84 11.17 6.73 15.62
CA TYR A 84 10.81 7.86 16.46
C TYR A 84 11.95 8.88 16.49
N GLN A 85 13.18 8.40 16.70
CA GLN A 85 14.37 9.25 16.74
C GLN A 85 14.58 10.00 15.41
N VAL A 86 14.47 9.30 14.27
CA VAL A 86 14.58 9.93 12.94
C VAL A 86 13.58 11.07 12.76
N LEU A 87 12.34 10.88 13.20
CA LEU A 87 11.31 11.90 13.09
C LEU A 87 11.51 13.07 14.07
N VAL A 88 12.10 12.82 15.24
CA VAL A 88 12.50 13.88 16.18
C VAL A 88 13.64 14.70 15.58
N ASP A 89 14.68 14.04 15.08
CA ASP A 89 15.86 14.68 14.50
C ASP A 89 15.49 15.51 13.26
N ALA A 90 14.52 15.03 12.47
CA ALA A 90 13.97 15.75 11.32
C ALA A 90 12.92 16.81 11.69
N GLY A 91 12.59 16.98 12.99
CA GLY A 91 11.65 18.00 13.47
C GLY A 91 10.16 17.71 13.22
N HIS A 92 9.81 16.48 12.85
CA HIS A 92 8.42 16.03 12.64
C HIS A 92 7.72 15.57 13.92
N LEU A 93 8.47 15.25 14.97
CA LEU A 93 7.96 14.88 16.29
C LEU A 93 8.68 15.70 17.37
N THR A 94 7.89 16.29 18.26
CA THR A 94 8.43 16.93 19.47
C THR A 94 8.32 15.95 20.63
N PRO A 95 9.44 15.58 21.29
CA PRO A 95 9.38 14.75 22.48
C PRO A 95 8.55 15.41 23.57
N ASP A 96 7.67 14.62 24.20
CA ASP A 96 6.99 15.05 25.40
C ASP A 96 8.02 15.10 26.53
N SER A 97 8.54 16.29 26.79
CA SER A 97 9.59 16.56 27.78
C SER A 97 9.17 16.25 29.23
N GLY A 98 7.87 16.00 29.47
CA GLY A 98 7.35 15.53 30.76
C GLY A 98 7.36 14.02 30.95
N ARG A 99 7.53 13.23 29.88
CA ARG A 99 7.56 11.77 29.94
C ARG A 99 9.03 11.30 30.01
N ILE A 100 9.54 11.18 31.23
CA ILE A 100 10.83 10.54 31.51
C ILE A 100 10.72 9.05 31.10
N PRO A 101 11.69 8.49 30.35
CA PRO A 101 11.68 7.07 29.96
C PRO A 101 11.77 6.11 31.14
#